data_AF-A0AAW8C0S0-F1
#
_entry.id   AF-A0AAW8C0S0-F1
#
_cell.length_a   1.000
_cell.length_b   1.000
_cell.length_c   1.000
_cell.angle_alpha   90.00
_cell.angle_beta   90.00
_cell.angle_gamma   90.00
#
_symmetry.space_group_name_H-M   'P 1'
#
loop_
_entity.id
_entity.type
_entity.pdbx_description
1 polymer ?
#
loop_
_entity_poly.entity_id
_entity_poly.type
_entity_poly.pdbx_seq_one_letter_code
_entity_poly.pdbx_strand_id
1 'polypeptide(L)'
;MEAHAQGMSFGRYRLINLIGRGGMGEVWRARDELIGRTVALKVLPPNYADDPQYRERFRREALKAASLNHPHIVTVLDVGEIEGRLFVTMPVIEGRELQAYLNEGPVSPELAVAVVEQIATALTAAHHAGLVHRDVKPSNILLTDDDFAYLIDFGIARAESETGLTSTGLTVGTWGYMAPERFRSGLAEPSADTYALTCVLYQCLTGCLPFPGSTFEQIALAHIADPPPKPSESDPAIPRTLDEVIATGLAKDPAQRYGSPTEMAAAARTALSQRPHTGESTPPQRTHPQGLTTDDATGDAKTAISNNSPEGHAAPASAGEPTVMAETREAPSSESQADRDTPRTEDLPAAPGIRSPLIKGRGIRMSERTKAAAVVAVAIIGGGGYWMAHHSQDTPTSDLALVTTSTLDGLLLTPAEASTAIAAPGLRSSGRGTMSNGAGEVVSPPQCRAVFTEEIGSYENSGFTADIADRLVDNPMTTVVDQAVVLYPTAQTAQSFYNDSAARWASCANHTVSSTFRDGHVGKTAIGQVSNKNGVLSVQLRDDDGPTYQHALTAAANVLIDVTVLSAQPADEAVAVARRIAAKVPK
;
A
#
# COMPACT_ATOMS: atom_id res chain seq x y z
N MET A 1 -19.49 -15.31 -16.36
CA MET A 1 -19.18 -16.72 -16.67
C MET A 1 -18.11 -17.15 -15.67
N GLU A 2 -18.54 -17.53 -14.47
CA GLU A 2 -17.66 -18.02 -13.40
C GLU A 2 -17.48 -19.53 -13.56
N ALA A 3 -16.32 -19.95 -14.06
CA ALA A 3 -15.83 -21.32 -13.92
C ALA A 3 -14.33 -21.33 -14.25
N HIS A 4 -13.58 -22.17 -13.52
CA HIS A 4 -12.15 -22.52 -13.67
C HIS A 4 -11.18 -22.00 -12.58
N ALA A 5 -11.44 -22.35 -11.32
CA ALA A 5 -10.35 -22.56 -10.34
C ALA A 5 -10.61 -23.69 -9.33
N GLN A 6 -11.69 -24.47 -9.47
CA GLN A 6 -11.94 -25.63 -8.60
C GLN A 6 -10.96 -26.76 -8.96
N GLY A 7 -10.04 -27.09 -8.05
CA GLY A 7 -9.16 -28.26 -8.15
C GLY A 7 -7.68 -28.00 -8.48
N MET A 8 -7.22 -26.75 -8.53
CA MET A 8 -5.78 -26.45 -8.62
C MET A 8 -5.10 -26.66 -7.26
N SER A 9 -3.86 -27.15 -7.26
CA SER A 9 -3.03 -27.31 -6.06
C SER A 9 -1.90 -26.28 -6.04
N PHE A 10 -1.62 -25.73 -4.87
CA PHE A 10 -0.41 -24.96 -4.57
C PHE A 10 0.41 -25.76 -3.55
N GLY A 11 1.36 -26.56 -4.04
CA GLY A 11 2.06 -27.55 -3.21
C GLY A 11 1.07 -28.49 -2.51
N ARG A 12 1.09 -28.50 -1.16
CA ARG A 12 0.19 -29.34 -0.33
C ARG A 12 -1.21 -28.78 -0.14
N TYR A 13 -1.47 -27.57 -0.64
CA TYR A 13 -2.73 -26.87 -0.44
C TYR A 13 -3.61 -27.02 -1.68
N ARG A 14 -4.77 -27.65 -1.52
CA ARG A 14 -5.78 -27.72 -2.58
C ARG A 14 -6.61 -26.44 -2.56
N LEU A 15 -6.55 -25.65 -3.61
CA LEU A 15 -7.30 -24.39 -3.73
C LEU A 15 -8.79 -24.71 -3.94
N ILE A 16 -9.64 -24.10 -3.11
CA ILE A 16 -11.10 -24.26 -3.17
C ILE A 16 -11.70 -23.10 -3.95
N ASN A 17 -11.48 -21.86 -3.47
CA ASN A 17 -11.92 -20.64 -4.13
C ASN A 17 -11.07 -19.45 -3.67
N LEU A 18 -10.93 -18.45 -4.55
CA LEU A 18 -10.31 -17.18 -4.22
C LEU A 18 -11.25 -16.41 -3.28
N ILE A 19 -10.73 -15.87 -2.18
CA ILE A 19 -11.49 -15.08 -1.19
C ILE A 19 -11.03 -13.62 -1.11
N GLY A 20 -9.86 -13.29 -1.66
CA GLY A 20 -9.40 -11.91 -1.80
C GLY A 20 -8.22 -11.79 -2.76
N ARG A 21 -8.07 -10.63 -3.41
CA ARG A 21 -6.92 -10.29 -4.26
C ARG A 21 -6.58 -8.82 -4.09
N GLY A 22 -5.29 -8.52 -3.93
CA GLY A 22 -4.79 -7.14 -3.80
C GLY A 22 -3.31 -7.02 -4.12
N GLY A 23 -2.74 -5.83 -3.89
CA GLY A 23 -1.32 -5.55 -4.21
C GLY A 23 -0.30 -6.42 -3.47
N MET A 24 -0.70 -7.06 -2.36
CA MET A 24 0.14 -7.97 -1.58
C MET A 24 -0.11 -9.45 -1.90
N GLY A 25 -0.84 -9.74 -2.99
CA GLY A 25 -1.06 -11.09 -3.49
C GLY A 25 -2.51 -11.57 -3.42
N GLU A 26 -2.66 -12.88 -3.45
CA GLU A 26 -3.95 -13.56 -3.52
C GLU A 26 -4.22 -14.32 -2.23
N VAL A 27 -5.45 -14.24 -1.72
CA VAL A 27 -5.91 -15.01 -0.57
C VAL A 27 -6.91 -16.04 -1.06
N TRP A 28 -6.59 -17.31 -0.87
CA TRP A 28 -7.38 -18.46 -1.27
C TRP A 28 -7.95 -19.17 -0.05
N ARG A 29 -9.22 -19.55 -0.08
CA ARG A 29 -9.69 -20.64 0.78
C ARG A 29 -9.12 -21.93 0.21
N ALA A 30 -8.34 -22.65 1.00
CA ALA A 30 -7.64 -23.86 0.58
C ALA A 30 -7.77 -24.97 1.62
N ARG A 31 -7.70 -26.22 1.19
CA ARG A 31 -7.57 -27.37 2.10
C ARG A 31 -6.11 -27.75 2.20
N ASP A 32 -5.54 -27.65 3.39
CA ASP A 32 -4.25 -28.26 3.70
C ASP A 32 -4.42 -29.77 3.73
N GLU A 33 -3.86 -30.46 2.75
CA GLU A 33 -4.00 -31.92 2.60
C GLU A 33 -3.17 -32.70 3.63
N LEU A 34 -2.13 -32.10 4.22
CA LEU A 34 -1.29 -32.76 5.21
C LEU A 34 -2.01 -32.91 6.55
N ILE A 35 -2.65 -31.83 7.01
CA ILE A 35 -3.35 -31.81 8.31
C ILE A 35 -4.87 -31.97 8.17
N GLY A 36 -5.39 -31.95 6.95
CA GLY A 36 -6.80 -32.16 6.64
C GLY A 36 -7.73 -31.00 7.02
N ARG A 37 -7.21 -29.77 7.15
CA ARG A 37 -7.97 -28.57 7.58
C ARG A 37 -8.13 -27.54 6.47
N THR A 38 -9.21 -26.77 6.52
CA THR A 38 -9.40 -25.61 5.64
C THR A 38 -8.68 -24.40 6.24
N VAL A 39 -7.94 -23.67 5.39
CA VAL A 39 -7.14 -22.50 5.75
C VAL A 39 -7.38 -21.37 4.75
N ALA A 40 -7.15 -20.13 5.19
CA ALA A 40 -6.91 -19.02 4.29
C ALA A 40 -5.41 -19.02 3.94
N LEU A 41 -5.09 -19.18 2.66
CA LEU A 41 -3.75 -19.23 2.10
C LEU A 41 -3.49 -17.92 1.35
N LYS A 42 -2.63 -17.06 1.91
CA LYS A 42 -2.15 -15.84 1.25
C LYS A 42 -0.88 -16.15 0.48
N VAL A 43 -0.92 -16.03 -0.84
CA VAL A 43 0.22 -16.24 -1.75
C VAL A 43 0.69 -14.87 -2.24
N LEU A 44 1.96 -14.55 -2.00
CA LEU A 44 2.56 -13.28 -2.39
C LEU A 44 2.95 -13.31 -3.89
N PRO A 45 3.00 -12.14 -4.56
CA PRO A 45 3.47 -12.03 -5.92
C PRO A 45 4.92 -12.56 -6.11
N PRO A 46 5.27 -13.11 -7.30
CA PRO A 46 6.56 -13.80 -7.51
C PRO A 46 7.80 -12.95 -7.23
N ASN A 47 7.74 -11.65 -7.56
CA ASN A 47 8.85 -10.70 -7.42
C ASN A 47 9.33 -10.51 -5.98
N TYR A 48 8.51 -10.83 -4.96
CA TYR A 48 8.92 -10.73 -3.56
C TYR A 48 9.84 -11.87 -3.12
N ALA A 49 9.80 -13.03 -3.77
CA ALA A 49 10.69 -14.14 -3.44
C ALA A 49 12.12 -13.89 -3.95
N ASP A 50 12.27 -13.12 -5.02
CA ASP A 50 13.56 -12.88 -5.68
C ASP A 50 14.54 -12.04 -4.84
N ASP A 51 14.04 -11.26 -3.86
CA ASP A 51 14.85 -10.50 -2.91
C ASP A 51 15.15 -11.35 -1.63
N PRO A 52 16.41 -11.78 -1.42
CA PRO A 52 16.78 -12.56 -0.24
C PRO A 52 16.62 -11.81 1.08
N GLN A 53 16.78 -10.48 1.09
CA GLN A 53 16.64 -9.67 2.31
C GLN A 53 15.18 -9.55 2.71
N TYR A 54 14.29 -9.34 1.73
CA TYR A 54 12.85 -9.35 1.95
C TYR A 54 12.39 -10.71 2.48
N ARG A 55 12.86 -11.81 1.88
CA ARG A 55 12.48 -13.17 2.26
C ARG A 55 12.82 -13.49 3.72
N GLU A 56 14.02 -13.17 4.16
CA GLU A 56 14.46 -13.41 5.54
C GLU A 56 13.66 -12.56 6.53
N ARG A 57 13.38 -11.30 6.17
CA ARG A 57 12.54 -10.40 6.97
C ARG A 57 11.11 -10.93 7.07
N PHE A 58 10.51 -11.30 5.95
CA PHE A 58 9.18 -11.88 5.87
C PHE A 58 9.07 -13.12 6.77
N ARG A 59 10.04 -14.04 6.68
CA ARG A 59 10.08 -15.23 7.54
C ARG A 59 10.19 -14.85 9.01
N ARG A 60 11.06 -13.91 9.37
CA ARG A 60 11.26 -13.45 10.75
C ARG A 60 10.00 -12.80 11.33
N GLU A 61 9.34 -11.92 10.57
CA GLU A 61 8.11 -11.25 11.02
C GLU A 61 6.92 -12.22 11.10
N ALA A 62 6.80 -13.16 10.14
CA ALA A 62 5.79 -14.21 10.19
C ALA A 62 5.96 -15.12 11.41
N LEU A 63 7.20 -15.48 11.77
CA LEU A 63 7.47 -16.27 12.97
C LEU A 63 7.12 -15.53 14.26
N LYS A 64 7.39 -14.21 14.31
CA LYS A 64 6.94 -13.37 15.44
C LYS A 64 5.41 -13.36 15.52
N ALA A 65 4.73 -13.13 14.41
CA ALA A 65 3.26 -13.15 14.36
C ALA A 65 2.68 -14.51 14.74
N ALA A 66 3.30 -15.62 14.32
CA ALA A 66 2.90 -16.97 14.71
C ALA A 66 3.05 -17.25 16.22
N SER A 67 3.95 -16.55 16.90
CA SER A 67 4.13 -16.67 18.35
C SER A 67 3.10 -15.88 19.17
N LEU A 68 2.33 -14.99 18.53
CA LEU A 68 1.30 -14.21 19.21
C LEU A 68 0.09 -15.09 19.51
N ASN A 69 -0.24 -15.22 20.79
CA ASN A 69 -1.46 -15.86 21.25
C ASN A 69 -2.39 -14.80 21.84
N HIS A 70 -3.31 -14.29 21.03
CA HIS A 70 -4.26 -13.27 21.43
C HIS A 70 -5.59 -13.47 20.71
N PRO A 71 -6.75 -13.37 21.39
CA PRO A 71 -8.06 -13.67 20.80
C PRO A 71 -8.41 -12.80 19.58
N HIS A 72 -7.95 -11.55 19.56
CA HIS A 72 -8.21 -10.59 18.47
C HIS A 72 -7.09 -10.55 17.41
N ILE A 73 -6.15 -11.50 17.41
CA ILE A 73 -5.10 -11.64 16.39
C ILE A 73 -5.30 -12.95 15.65
N VAL A 74 -5.41 -12.91 14.33
CA VAL A 74 -5.45 -14.14 13.54
C VAL A 74 -4.07 -14.81 13.56
N THR A 75 -4.02 -16.03 14.12
CA THR A 75 -2.78 -16.79 14.24
C THR A 75 -2.25 -17.25 12.88
N VAL A 76 -0.96 -17.04 12.65
CA VAL A 76 -0.25 -17.64 11.51
C VAL A 76 -0.03 -19.13 11.78
N LEU A 77 -0.54 -20.00 10.90
CA LEU A 77 -0.45 -21.46 11.03
C LEU A 77 0.80 -22.03 10.33
N ASP A 78 1.15 -21.49 9.17
CA ASP A 78 2.32 -21.91 8.40
C ASP A 78 2.83 -20.74 7.55
N VAL A 79 4.13 -20.74 7.29
CA VAL A 79 4.81 -19.77 6.43
C VAL A 79 5.93 -20.48 5.67
N GLY A 80 6.05 -20.18 4.37
CA GLY A 80 7.10 -20.79 3.57
C GLY A 80 7.17 -20.27 2.16
N GLU A 81 7.83 -21.07 1.32
CA GLU A 81 8.02 -20.83 -0.10
C GLU A 81 7.63 -22.09 -0.87
N ILE A 82 6.78 -21.95 -1.89
CA ILE A 82 6.41 -23.02 -2.82
C ILE A 82 6.52 -22.44 -4.22
N GLU A 83 7.27 -23.12 -5.11
CA GLU A 83 7.44 -22.72 -6.51
C GLU A 83 7.93 -21.26 -6.67
N GLY A 84 8.88 -20.83 -5.83
CA GLY A 84 9.39 -19.46 -5.86
C GLY A 84 8.37 -18.40 -5.44
N ARG A 85 7.31 -18.78 -4.73
CA ARG A 85 6.30 -17.85 -4.19
C ARG A 85 6.21 -18.00 -2.68
N LEU A 86 6.29 -16.88 -1.98
CA LEU A 86 6.10 -16.84 -0.53
C LEU A 86 4.62 -17.00 -0.20
N PHE A 87 4.34 -17.69 0.91
CA PHE A 87 2.97 -17.88 1.37
C PHE A 87 2.88 -17.81 2.90
N VAL A 88 1.68 -17.45 3.36
CA VAL A 88 1.26 -17.56 4.77
C VAL A 88 -0.08 -18.26 4.80
N THR A 89 -0.30 -19.14 5.78
CA THR A 89 -1.62 -19.70 6.07
C THR A 89 -2.14 -19.27 7.43
N MET A 90 -3.44 -19.12 7.52
CA MET A 90 -4.16 -18.68 8.70
C MET A 90 -5.54 -19.37 8.76
N PRO A 91 -6.21 -19.40 9.93
CA PRO A 91 -7.59 -19.85 10.01
C PRO A 91 -8.48 -19.04 9.08
N VAL A 92 -9.48 -19.70 8.48
CA VAL A 92 -10.56 -18.98 7.81
C VAL A 92 -11.45 -18.37 8.88
N ILE A 93 -11.59 -17.05 8.85
CA ILE A 93 -12.54 -16.33 9.70
C ILE A 93 -13.81 -16.09 8.87
N GLU A 94 -14.95 -16.52 9.40
CA GLU A 94 -16.25 -16.20 8.82
C GLU A 94 -16.69 -14.84 9.38
N GLY A 95 -16.50 -13.79 8.58
CA GLY A 95 -16.80 -12.41 8.95
C GLY A 95 -16.60 -11.49 7.75
N ARG A 96 -16.95 -10.21 7.92
CA ARG A 96 -16.80 -9.17 6.89
C ARG A 96 -15.74 -8.18 7.32
N GLU A 97 -15.01 -7.62 6.37
CA GLU A 97 -14.10 -6.50 6.64
C GLU A 97 -14.88 -5.30 7.21
N LEU A 98 -14.33 -4.62 8.22
CA LEU A 98 -14.92 -3.40 8.77
C LEU A 98 -15.14 -2.34 7.67
N GLN A 99 -14.25 -2.29 6.68
CA GLN A 99 -14.41 -1.44 5.49
C GLN A 99 -15.74 -1.70 4.77
N ALA A 100 -16.23 -2.94 4.71
CA ALA A 100 -17.49 -3.26 4.06
C ALA A 100 -18.69 -2.67 4.81
N TYR A 101 -18.65 -2.60 6.14
CA TYR A 101 -19.66 -1.90 6.94
C TYR A 101 -19.59 -0.39 6.70
N LEU A 102 -18.38 0.18 6.65
CA LEU A 102 -18.19 1.62 6.44
C LEU A 102 -18.61 2.09 5.05
N ASN A 103 -18.63 1.19 4.06
CA ASN A 103 -19.18 1.48 2.73
C ASN A 103 -20.72 1.59 2.75
N GLU A 104 -21.40 1.03 3.75
CA GLU A 104 -22.85 1.15 3.95
C GLU A 104 -23.21 2.40 4.77
N GLY A 105 -22.26 2.92 5.55
CA GLY A 105 -22.39 4.14 6.34
C GLY A 105 -21.56 4.10 7.63
N PRO A 106 -21.60 5.17 8.46
CA PRO A 106 -21.02 5.14 9.80
C PRO A 106 -21.67 4.04 10.66
N VAL A 107 -20.90 3.51 11.61
CA VAL A 107 -21.39 2.59 12.64
C VAL A 107 -21.73 3.34 13.92
N SER A 108 -22.51 2.73 14.83
CA SER A 108 -22.85 3.41 16.08
C SER A 108 -21.60 3.69 16.92
N PRO A 109 -21.58 4.77 17.73
CA PRO A 109 -20.46 5.06 18.63
C PRO A 109 -20.12 3.90 19.57
N GLU A 110 -21.12 3.14 20.02
CA GLU A 110 -20.94 1.96 20.86
C GLU A 110 -20.17 0.86 20.13
N LEU A 111 -20.58 0.54 18.90
CA LEU A 111 -19.89 -0.47 18.08
C LEU A 111 -18.48 -0.01 17.69
N ALA A 112 -18.32 1.26 17.30
CA ALA A 112 -17.02 1.84 16.96
C ALA A 112 -16.02 1.69 18.10
N VAL A 113 -16.42 2.07 19.33
CA VAL A 113 -15.58 1.94 20.52
C VAL A 113 -15.31 0.48 20.86
N ALA A 114 -16.32 -0.39 20.80
CA ALA A 114 -16.15 -1.83 21.09
C ALA A 114 -15.15 -2.51 20.14
N VAL A 115 -15.21 -2.20 18.84
CA VAL A 115 -14.25 -2.71 17.85
C VAL A 115 -12.85 -2.17 18.13
N VAL A 116 -12.72 -0.86 18.37
CA VAL A 116 -11.42 -0.22 18.65
C VAL A 116 -10.79 -0.76 19.93
N GLU A 117 -11.57 -1.07 20.97
CA GLU A 117 -11.07 -1.72 22.19
C GLU A 117 -10.48 -3.11 21.91
N GLN A 118 -11.19 -3.95 21.15
CA GLN A 118 -10.71 -5.28 20.77
C GLN A 118 -9.39 -5.19 19.98
N ILE A 119 -9.33 -4.31 18.98
CA ILE A 119 -8.13 -4.13 18.15
C ILE A 119 -6.99 -3.47 18.92
N ALA A 120 -7.28 -2.57 19.87
CA ALA A 120 -6.27 -1.99 20.75
C ALA A 120 -5.56 -3.05 21.60
N THR A 121 -6.29 -4.02 22.15
CA THR A 121 -5.67 -5.12 22.92
C THR A 121 -4.76 -5.98 22.06
N ALA A 122 -5.15 -6.26 20.81
CA ALA A 122 -4.32 -6.96 19.83
C ALA A 122 -3.02 -6.20 19.53
N LEU A 123 -3.11 -4.90 19.23
CA LEU A 123 -1.93 -4.08 18.93
C LEU A 123 -0.98 -3.99 20.13
N THR A 124 -1.50 -3.77 21.35
CA THR A 124 -0.69 -3.76 22.57
C THR A 124 0.04 -5.11 22.77
N ALA A 125 -0.64 -6.25 22.57
CA ALA A 125 -0.02 -7.56 22.66
C ALA A 125 1.13 -7.74 21.63
N ALA A 126 0.93 -7.28 20.39
CA ALA A 126 1.96 -7.29 19.37
C ALA A 126 3.15 -6.38 19.71
N HIS A 127 2.88 -5.17 20.22
CA HIS A 127 3.91 -4.21 20.64
C HIS A 127 4.79 -4.78 21.76
N HIS A 128 4.21 -5.48 22.73
CA HIS A 128 4.95 -6.17 23.79
C HIS A 128 5.86 -7.30 23.25
N ALA A 129 5.48 -7.92 22.13
CA ALA A 129 6.31 -8.90 21.44
C ALA A 129 7.34 -8.27 20.47
N GLY A 130 7.44 -6.93 20.44
CA GLY A 130 8.33 -6.20 19.54
C GLY A 130 7.92 -6.34 18.06
N LEU A 131 6.62 -6.38 17.80
CA LEU A 131 6.01 -6.35 16.47
C LEU A 131 5.10 -5.13 16.35
N VAL A 132 5.36 -4.30 15.34
CA VAL A 132 4.51 -3.14 14.99
C VAL A 132 3.70 -3.52 13.75
N HIS A 133 2.41 -3.17 13.69
CA HIS A 133 1.54 -3.60 12.60
C HIS A 133 1.78 -2.81 11.31
N ARG A 134 1.94 -1.48 11.39
CA ARG A 134 2.30 -0.56 10.27
C ARG A 134 1.25 -0.40 9.17
N ASP A 135 0.07 -1.01 9.30
CA ASP A 135 -1.01 -0.94 8.29
C ASP A 135 -2.39 -1.09 8.91
N VAL A 136 -2.63 -0.47 10.06
CA VAL A 136 -3.95 -0.51 10.71
C VAL A 136 -4.94 0.29 9.86
N LYS A 137 -5.98 -0.37 9.36
CA LYS A 137 -7.06 0.20 8.54
C LYS A 137 -8.29 -0.72 8.56
N PRO A 138 -9.48 -0.26 8.17
CA PRO A 138 -10.71 -1.06 8.26
C PRO A 138 -10.71 -2.34 7.43
N SER A 139 -9.99 -2.39 6.30
CA SER A 139 -9.88 -3.63 5.50
C SER A 139 -8.95 -4.68 6.11
N ASN A 140 -8.17 -4.32 7.14
CA ASN A 140 -7.38 -5.27 7.93
C ASN A 140 -8.06 -5.66 9.26
N ILE A 141 -9.33 -5.29 9.43
CA ILE A 141 -10.14 -5.65 10.61
C ILE A 141 -11.33 -6.46 10.12
N LEU A 142 -11.45 -7.72 10.53
CA LEU A 142 -12.61 -8.56 10.25
C LEU A 142 -13.58 -8.51 11.44
N LEU A 143 -14.85 -8.26 11.17
CA LEU A 143 -15.94 -8.29 12.14
C LEU A 143 -16.84 -9.49 11.86
N THR A 144 -17.05 -10.31 12.89
CA THR A 144 -18.02 -11.42 12.83
C THR A 144 -19.44 -10.92 13.14
N ASP A 145 -20.45 -11.75 12.90
CA ASP A 145 -21.85 -11.42 13.24
C ASP A 145 -22.10 -11.15 14.73
N ASP A 146 -21.24 -11.65 15.63
CA ASP A 146 -21.30 -11.41 17.08
C ASP A 146 -20.45 -10.19 17.55
N ASP A 147 -20.17 -9.24 16.65
CA ASP A 147 -19.33 -8.05 16.88
C ASP A 147 -17.89 -8.35 17.39
N PHE A 148 -17.42 -9.58 17.18
CA PHE A 148 -16.05 -9.98 17.50
C PHE A 148 -15.09 -9.55 16.39
N ALA A 149 -14.09 -8.76 16.75
CA ALA A 149 -13.12 -8.18 15.82
C ALA A 149 -11.81 -8.97 15.81
N TYR A 150 -11.30 -9.25 14.61
CA TYR A 150 -9.99 -9.84 14.38
C TYR A 150 -9.11 -8.86 13.61
N LEU A 151 -7.88 -8.67 14.08
CA LEU A 151 -6.82 -8.00 13.35
C LEU A 151 -6.10 -9.01 12.45
N ILE A 152 -6.07 -8.73 11.14
CA ILE A 152 -5.38 -9.54 10.14
C ILE A 152 -4.21 -8.77 9.52
N ASP A 153 -3.35 -9.49 8.79
CA ASP A 153 -2.33 -8.88 7.94
C ASP A 153 -1.38 -7.92 8.69
N PHE A 154 -0.80 -8.41 9.80
CA PHE A 154 0.43 -7.82 10.34
C PHE A 154 1.40 -7.62 9.18
N GLY A 155 2.08 -6.46 9.14
CA GLY A 155 2.91 -5.99 8.03
C GLY A 155 4.11 -6.86 7.63
N ILE A 156 4.06 -8.17 7.88
CA ILE A 156 4.92 -9.28 7.46
C ILE A 156 5.36 -9.13 5.99
N ALA A 157 4.52 -8.54 5.13
CA ALA A 157 4.79 -8.31 3.72
C ALA A 157 5.33 -6.90 3.36
N ARG A 158 5.61 -6.02 4.33
CA ARG A 158 6.17 -4.68 4.10
C ARG A 158 7.62 -4.58 4.53
N ALA A 159 8.48 -4.11 3.63
CA ALA A 159 9.88 -3.88 3.94
C ALA A 159 10.05 -2.58 4.76
N GLU A 160 10.86 -2.60 5.82
CA GLU A 160 11.31 -1.37 6.51
C GLU A 160 12.15 -0.45 5.58
N SER A 161 12.66 -1.00 4.47
CA SER A 161 13.41 -0.27 3.44
C SER A 161 12.52 0.41 2.39
N GLU A 162 11.20 0.50 2.59
CA GLU A 162 10.36 1.52 1.95
C GLU A 162 10.67 2.92 2.52
N THR A 163 11.95 3.29 2.60
CA THR A 163 12.42 4.66 2.83
C THR A 163 12.13 5.57 1.63
N GLY A 164 11.66 4.99 0.51
CA GLY A 164 11.00 5.72 -0.55
C GLY A 164 9.51 5.45 -0.52
N LEU A 165 8.73 6.41 0.01
CA LEU A 165 7.26 6.46 -0.11
C LEU A 165 6.75 6.46 -1.57
N THR A 166 7.65 6.35 -2.55
CA THR A 166 7.42 6.26 -3.99
C THR A 166 7.56 4.83 -4.56
N SER A 167 7.83 3.81 -3.73
CA SER A 167 7.88 2.43 -4.19
C SER A 167 6.47 1.84 -4.28
N THR A 168 5.98 1.73 -5.51
CA THR A 168 4.86 0.91 -6.02
C THR A 168 4.25 -0.08 -5.01
N GLY A 169 2.98 0.11 -4.64
CA GLY A 169 2.18 -0.92 -3.95
C GLY A 169 1.07 -0.43 -3.01
N LEU A 170 1.03 0.87 -2.69
CA LEU A 170 0.08 1.44 -1.73
C LEU A 170 -0.98 2.29 -2.44
N THR A 171 -2.23 1.83 -2.42
CA THR A 171 -3.38 2.55 -3.00
C THR A 171 -3.63 3.87 -2.26
N VAL A 172 -4.22 4.85 -2.95
CA VAL A 172 -4.57 6.17 -2.37
C VAL A 172 -5.30 6.05 -1.03
N GLY A 173 -6.21 5.07 -0.90
CA GLY A 173 -6.95 4.79 0.33
C GLY A 173 -6.13 4.19 1.48
N THR A 174 -4.94 3.64 1.22
CA THR A 174 -4.05 3.10 2.27
C THR A 174 -3.32 4.22 3.02
N TRP A 175 -3.10 5.38 2.39
CA TRP A 175 -2.42 6.53 3.02
C TRP A 175 -3.28 7.26 4.04
N GLY A 176 -4.61 7.13 3.97
CA GLY A 176 -5.56 7.84 4.85
C GLY A 176 -5.49 7.49 6.33
N TYR A 177 -4.66 6.50 6.69
CA TYR A 177 -4.41 6.08 8.08
C TYR A 177 -2.94 6.25 8.49
N MET A 178 -2.09 6.77 7.60
CA MET A 178 -0.66 6.83 7.82
C MET A 178 -0.30 7.96 8.80
N ALA A 179 0.53 7.62 9.79
CA ALA A 179 1.01 8.59 10.77
C ALA A 179 1.99 9.62 10.14
N PRO A 180 2.00 10.89 10.60
CA PRO A 180 2.80 11.98 10.05
C PRO A 180 4.30 11.68 9.92
N GLU A 181 4.87 11.01 10.93
CA GLU A 181 6.29 10.65 11.00
C GLU A 181 6.69 9.68 9.88
N ARG A 182 5.77 8.84 9.39
CA ARG A 182 6.05 7.91 8.29
C ARG A 182 6.29 8.62 6.98
N PHE A 183 5.67 9.80 6.76
CA PHE A 183 5.96 10.65 5.61
C PHE A 183 7.30 11.38 5.72
N ARG A 184 7.84 11.55 6.94
CA ARG A 184 9.06 12.32 7.20
C ARG A 184 10.32 11.45 7.28
N SER A 185 10.27 10.37 8.06
CA SER A 185 11.44 9.53 8.38
C SER A 185 11.33 8.10 7.85
N GLY A 186 10.13 7.66 7.44
CA GLY A 186 9.87 6.29 7.01
C GLY A 186 9.87 5.24 8.14
N LEU A 187 10.26 5.61 9.36
CA LEU A 187 10.30 4.70 10.51
C LEU A 187 8.90 4.58 11.13
N ALA A 188 8.42 3.34 11.29
CA ALA A 188 7.15 3.05 11.94
C ALA A 188 7.37 2.60 13.39
N GLU A 189 7.03 3.47 14.34
CA GLU A 189 7.04 3.20 15.78
C GLU A 189 5.66 2.69 16.26
N PRO A 190 5.56 2.06 17.44
CA PRO A 190 4.28 1.65 18.03
C PRO A 190 3.22 2.76 18.08
N SER A 191 3.65 4.02 18.26
CA SER A 191 2.81 5.22 18.26
C SER A 191 2.10 5.47 16.91
N ALA A 192 2.62 4.94 15.81
CA ALA A 192 2.00 5.03 14.50
C ALA A 192 0.75 4.14 14.39
N ASP A 193 0.74 2.98 15.05
CA ASP A 193 -0.45 2.11 15.10
C ASP A 193 -1.56 2.75 15.95
N THR A 194 -1.22 3.45 17.04
CA THR A 194 -2.18 4.24 17.84
C THR A 194 -2.83 5.35 17.00
N TYR A 195 -2.03 6.07 16.22
CA TYR A 195 -2.53 7.10 15.30
C TYR A 195 -3.49 6.50 14.27
N ALA A 196 -3.08 5.42 13.61
CA ALA A 196 -3.88 4.74 12.59
C ALA A 196 -5.19 4.17 13.16
N LEU A 197 -5.16 3.59 14.36
CA LEU A 197 -6.37 3.13 15.06
C LEU A 197 -7.30 4.29 15.42
N THR A 198 -6.75 5.47 15.74
CA THR A 198 -7.55 6.69 15.95
C THR A 198 -8.20 7.17 14.66
N CYS A 199 -7.52 7.07 13.51
CA CYS A 199 -8.14 7.32 12.19
C CYS A 199 -9.31 6.34 11.94
N VAL A 200 -9.15 5.06 12.27
CA VAL A 200 -10.22 4.06 12.17
C VAL A 200 -11.40 4.43 13.07
N LEU A 201 -11.16 4.84 14.33
CA LEU A 201 -12.22 5.31 15.23
C LEU A 201 -12.98 6.49 14.62
N TYR A 202 -12.28 7.50 14.10
CA TYR A 202 -12.92 8.66 13.46
C TYR A 202 -13.80 8.23 12.27
N GLN A 203 -13.30 7.36 11.41
CA GLN A 203 -14.07 6.91 10.25
C GLN A 203 -15.26 6.02 10.65
N CYS A 204 -15.13 5.20 11.69
CA CYS A 204 -16.26 4.46 12.22
C CYS A 204 -17.40 5.38 12.65
N LEU A 205 -17.06 6.48 13.33
CA LEU A 205 -18.03 7.46 13.82
C LEU A 205 -18.66 8.29 12.70
N THR A 206 -17.90 8.66 11.68
CA THR A 206 -18.32 9.68 10.69
C THR A 206 -18.60 9.12 9.30
N GLY A 207 -18.14 7.90 9.00
CA GLY A 207 -18.12 7.32 7.66
C GLY A 207 -17.02 7.87 6.75
N CYS A 208 -16.30 8.91 7.18
CA CYS A 208 -15.31 9.63 6.37
C CYS A 208 -13.90 9.48 6.94
N LEU A 209 -12.88 9.55 6.08
CA LEU A 209 -11.49 9.66 6.55
C LEU A 209 -11.29 10.99 7.29
N PRO A 210 -10.40 11.06 8.30
CA PRO A 210 -10.11 12.31 9.00
C PRO A 210 -9.48 13.37 8.08
N PHE A 211 -8.69 12.93 7.11
CA PHE A 211 -8.04 13.78 6.12
C PHE A 211 -8.29 13.22 4.71
N PRO A 212 -9.43 13.54 4.08
CA PRO A 212 -9.71 13.10 2.72
C PRO A 212 -8.84 13.86 1.71
N GLY A 213 -8.47 13.21 0.61
CA GLY A 213 -7.72 13.82 -0.48
C GLY A 213 -7.76 12.96 -1.73
N SER A 214 -7.51 13.56 -2.89
CA SER A 214 -7.50 12.85 -4.18
C SER A 214 -6.09 12.48 -4.65
N THR A 215 -5.06 13.11 -4.08
CA THR A 215 -3.65 12.82 -4.37
C THR A 215 -2.88 12.44 -3.11
N PHE A 216 -1.78 11.72 -3.29
CA PHE A 216 -0.88 11.35 -2.19
C PHE A 216 -0.34 12.56 -1.45
N GLU A 217 0.07 13.61 -2.16
CA GLU A 217 0.66 14.83 -1.59
C GLU A 217 -0.36 15.58 -0.73
N GLN A 218 -1.62 15.63 -1.16
CA GLN A 218 -2.70 16.25 -0.39
C GLN A 218 -2.94 15.50 0.92
N ILE A 219 -3.07 14.17 0.84
CA ILE A 219 -3.29 13.32 2.02
C ILE A 219 -2.09 13.43 2.97
N ALA A 220 -0.86 13.34 2.45
CA ALA A 220 0.37 13.47 3.22
C ALA A 220 0.45 14.83 3.92
N LEU A 221 0.22 15.93 3.19
CA LEU A 221 0.26 17.28 3.75
C LEU A 221 -0.81 17.46 4.84
N ALA A 222 -2.03 16.98 4.63
CA ALA A 222 -3.10 17.05 5.61
C ALA A 222 -2.77 16.25 6.88
N HIS A 223 -2.28 15.02 6.75
CA HIS A 223 -1.78 14.25 7.88
C HIS A 223 -0.64 14.99 8.60
N ILE A 224 0.27 15.66 7.89
CA ILE A 224 1.41 16.39 8.48
C ILE A 224 0.98 17.68 9.20
N ALA A 225 0.03 18.44 8.65
CA ALA A 225 -0.17 19.84 9.01
C ALA A 225 -1.58 20.18 9.50
N ASP A 226 -2.63 19.55 8.97
CA ASP A 226 -4.01 19.97 9.26
C ASP A 226 -4.41 19.58 10.69
N PRO A 227 -5.15 20.42 11.42
CA PRO A 227 -5.58 20.08 12.78
C PRO A 227 -6.49 18.83 12.77
N PRO A 228 -6.45 17.99 13.83
CA PRO A 228 -7.38 16.88 13.96
C PRO A 228 -8.85 17.35 13.84
N PRO A 229 -9.66 16.70 12.98
CA PRO A 229 -11.07 17.04 12.85
C PRO A 229 -11.86 16.62 14.10
N LYS A 230 -12.99 17.28 14.34
CA LYS A 230 -13.91 16.93 15.42
C LYS A 230 -15.09 16.12 14.88
N PRO A 231 -15.28 14.85 15.30
CA PRO A 231 -16.39 14.05 14.81
C PRO A 231 -17.76 14.65 15.17
N SER A 232 -17.90 15.35 16.31
CA SER A 232 -19.17 15.97 16.71
C SER A 232 -19.65 17.12 15.81
N GLU A 233 -18.77 17.66 14.95
CA GLU A 233 -19.14 18.66 13.94
C GLU A 233 -19.77 18.03 12.70
N SER A 234 -19.55 16.73 12.46
CA SER A 234 -20.13 16.00 11.33
C SER A 234 -21.52 15.45 11.62
N ASP A 235 -21.75 14.97 12.85
CA ASP A 235 -23.05 14.50 13.32
C ASP A 235 -23.22 14.86 14.82
N PRO A 236 -24.24 15.68 15.17
CA PRO A 236 -24.54 16.01 16.56
C PRO A 236 -24.89 14.81 17.47
N ALA A 237 -25.22 13.65 16.89
CA ALA A 237 -25.45 12.41 17.64
C ALA A 237 -24.15 11.83 18.23
N ILE A 238 -22.99 12.20 17.69
CA ILE A 238 -21.69 11.78 18.20
C ILE A 238 -21.35 12.60 19.48
N PRO A 239 -21.08 11.95 20.62
CA PRO A 239 -20.71 12.65 21.85
C PRO A 239 -19.49 13.56 21.67
N ARG A 240 -19.62 14.84 22.04
CA ARG A 240 -18.51 15.82 21.99
C ARG A 240 -17.29 15.41 22.81
N THR A 241 -17.49 14.57 23.83
CA THR A 241 -16.41 13.99 24.63
C THR A 241 -15.45 13.15 23.80
N LEU A 242 -15.87 12.62 22.63
CA LEU A 242 -14.98 11.89 21.71
C LEU A 242 -14.07 12.83 20.90
N ASP A 243 -14.37 14.12 20.81
CA ASP A 243 -13.53 15.07 20.07
C ASP A 243 -12.12 15.17 20.67
N GLU A 244 -12.00 15.17 22.00
CA GLU A 244 -10.71 15.19 22.69
C GLU A 244 -9.92 13.90 22.45
N VAL A 245 -10.61 12.76 22.38
CA VAL A 245 -9.98 11.46 22.08
C VAL A 245 -9.37 11.45 20.68
N ILE A 246 -10.13 11.93 19.69
CA ILE A 246 -9.62 12.07 18.32
C ILE A 246 -8.46 13.08 18.27
N ALA A 247 -8.59 14.22 18.95
CA ALA A 247 -7.54 15.24 18.97
C ALA A 247 -6.22 14.74 19.55
N THR A 248 -6.26 14.02 20.68
CA THR A 248 -5.07 13.44 21.32
C THR A 248 -4.50 12.29 20.48
N GLY A 249 -5.32 11.37 19.99
CA GLY A 249 -4.84 10.23 19.20
C GLY A 249 -4.26 10.62 17.84
N LEU A 250 -4.77 11.70 17.22
CA LEU A 250 -4.27 12.26 15.95
C LEU A 250 -3.25 13.39 16.14
N ALA A 251 -2.70 13.57 17.34
CA ALA A 251 -1.65 14.56 17.58
C ALA A 251 -0.47 14.34 16.62
N LYS A 252 0.04 15.43 16.04
CA LYS A 252 1.08 15.35 14.99
C LYS A 252 2.43 14.89 15.53
N ASP A 253 2.74 15.32 16.74
CA ASP A 253 3.89 14.83 17.50
C ASP A 253 3.52 13.51 18.20
N PRO A 254 4.22 12.39 17.91
CA PRO A 254 4.00 11.11 18.60
C PRO A 254 4.05 11.20 20.12
N ALA A 255 4.86 12.10 20.70
CA ALA A 255 4.99 12.27 22.14
C ALA A 255 3.74 12.90 22.81
N GLN A 256 2.83 13.47 22.02
CA GLN A 256 1.57 14.07 22.48
C GLN A 256 0.37 13.12 22.30
N ARG A 257 0.60 11.91 21.78
CA ARG A 257 -0.44 10.88 21.64
C ARG A 257 -0.55 10.06 22.93
N TYR A 258 -1.57 9.21 22.99
CA TYR A 258 -1.68 8.17 24.00
C TYR A 258 -0.46 7.24 23.98
N GLY A 259 0.01 6.83 25.15
CA GLY A 259 1.18 5.98 25.30
C GLY A 259 0.98 4.55 24.79
N SER A 260 -0.28 4.11 24.65
CA SER A 260 -0.63 2.81 24.04
C SER A 260 -1.98 2.84 23.32
N PRO A 261 -2.24 1.92 22.38
CA PRO A 261 -3.56 1.74 21.79
C PRO A 261 -4.65 1.50 22.83
N THR A 262 -4.35 0.72 23.88
CA THR A 262 -5.28 0.40 24.98
C THR A 262 -5.65 1.62 25.83
N GLU A 263 -4.72 2.55 26.02
CA GLU A 263 -5.00 3.82 26.70
C GLU A 263 -5.95 4.70 25.87
N MET A 264 -5.71 4.80 24.56
CA MET A 264 -6.61 5.51 23.64
C MET A 264 -8.02 4.91 23.66
N ALA A 265 -8.14 3.59 23.59
CA ALA A 265 -9.44 2.91 23.61
C ALA A 265 -10.17 3.07 24.96
N ALA A 266 -9.44 3.04 26.09
CA ALA A 266 -10.02 3.31 27.40
C ALA A 266 -10.53 4.76 27.54
N ALA A 267 -9.83 5.73 26.94
CA ALA A 267 -10.29 7.10 26.85
C ALA A 267 -11.58 7.21 26.01
N ALA A 268 -11.65 6.52 24.87
CA ALA A 268 -12.85 6.45 24.03
C ALA A 268 -14.07 5.88 24.77
N ARG A 269 -13.89 4.77 25.50
CA ARG A 269 -14.96 4.18 26.34
C ARG A 269 -15.43 5.13 27.44
N THR A 270 -14.49 5.81 28.09
CA THR A 270 -14.81 6.78 29.15
C THR A 270 -15.59 7.96 28.58
N ALA A 271 -15.15 8.50 27.44
CA ALA A 271 -15.83 9.58 26.72
C ALA A 271 -17.26 9.20 26.33
N LEU A 272 -17.47 7.97 25.82
CA LEU A 272 -18.80 7.47 25.46
C LEU A 272 -19.75 7.32 26.66
N SER A 273 -19.20 6.96 27.84
CA SER A 273 -19.98 6.77 29.07
C SER A 273 -20.40 8.08 29.74
N GLN A 274 -19.71 9.18 29.45
CA GLN A 274 -20.02 10.51 29.96
C GLN A 274 -21.17 11.12 29.13
N ARG A 275 -22.43 10.77 29.45
CA ARG A 275 -23.59 11.51 28.95
C ARG A 275 -23.53 12.96 29.45
N PRO A 276 -23.94 13.96 28.65
CA PRO A 276 -24.09 15.32 29.14
C PRO A 276 -25.07 15.31 30.30
N HIS A 277 -24.65 15.80 31.46
CA HIS A 277 -25.60 16.30 32.45
C HIS A 277 -26.35 17.45 31.77
N THR A 278 -27.55 17.18 31.25
CA THR A 278 -28.51 18.24 30.96
C THR A 278 -28.69 19.01 32.26
N GLY A 279 -28.15 20.23 32.28
CA GLY A 279 -28.19 21.11 33.43
C GLY A 279 -29.61 21.25 33.93
N GLU A 280 -29.90 20.58 35.04
CA GLU A 280 -30.99 20.99 35.90
C GLU A 280 -30.62 22.40 36.37
N SER A 281 -31.33 23.36 35.77
CA SER A 281 -31.07 24.77 35.91
C SER A 281 -31.36 25.15 37.36
N THR A 282 -30.32 25.25 38.19
CA THR A 282 -30.42 25.97 39.46
C THR A 282 -30.83 27.41 39.13
N PRO A 283 -31.97 27.92 39.63
CA PRO A 283 -32.39 29.29 39.34
C PRO A 283 -31.34 30.29 39.83
N PRO A 284 -31.09 31.39 39.11
CA PRO A 284 -30.03 32.32 39.47
C PRO A 284 -30.37 33.02 40.79
N GLN A 285 -29.52 32.79 41.78
CA GLN A 285 -29.53 33.50 43.04
C GLN A 285 -29.25 34.99 42.76
N ARG A 286 -30.26 35.85 43.01
CA ARG A 286 -30.07 37.31 42.95
C ARG A 286 -29.03 37.71 43.99
N THR A 287 -27.90 38.21 43.52
CA THR A 287 -26.92 38.92 44.35
C THR A 287 -27.50 40.28 44.72
N HIS A 288 -27.87 40.46 45.99
CA HIS A 288 -28.02 41.78 46.59
C HIS A 288 -26.63 42.27 47.07
N PRO A 289 -26.25 43.53 46.83
CA PRO A 289 -24.95 44.05 47.22
C PRO A 289 -24.88 44.41 48.72
N GLN A 290 -23.69 44.22 49.30
CA GLN A 290 -23.34 44.47 50.69
C GLN A 290 -23.60 45.92 51.13
N GLY A 291 -24.21 46.07 52.30
CA GLY A 291 -24.34 47.32 53.05
C GLY A 291 -24.01 47.12 54.52
N LEU A 292 -22.89 47.72 54.91
CA LEU A 292 -22.41 48.20 56.22
C LEU A 292 -23.22 47.96 57.52
N THR A 293 -22.46 47.42 58.49
CA THR A 293 -22.23 47.89 59.89
C THR A 293 -23.30 47.78 61.01
N THR A 294 -22.72 47.40 62.18
CA THR A 294 -22.96 47.78 63.60
C THR A 294 -23.77 46.85 64.51
N ASP A 295 -23.05 46.33 65.50
CA ASP A 295 -23.25 46.33 66.96
C ASP A 295 -24.56 45.85 67.64
N ASP A 296 -24.27 45.13 68.73
CA ASP A 296 -24.97 45.02 70.01
C ASP A 296 -26.27 44.20 70.17
N ALA A 297 -26.04 43.09 70.88
CA ALA A 297 -26.59 42.78 72.21
C ALA A 297 -28.07 42.40 72.40
N THR A 298 -28.21 41.34 73.22
CA THR A 298 -29.30 40.96 74.14
C THR A 298 -30.59 40.33 73.59
N GLY A 299 -30.83 39.10 74.06
CA GLY A 299 -32.00 38.84 74.91
C GLY A 299 -33.03 37.83 74.41
N ASP A 300 -33.02 36.64 75.03
CA ASP A 300 -34.18 35.81 75.43
C ASP A 300 -35.09 35.18 74.36
N ALA A 301 -35.69 34.00 74.50
CA ALA A 301 -35.58 32.84 75.39
C ALA A 301 -36.62 31.79 74.93
N LYS A 302 -36.34 30.49 75.22
CA LYS A 302 -37.28 29.36 75.45
C LYS A 302 -38.06 28.81 74.23
N THR A 303 -38.27 27.49 74.03
CA THR A 303 -38.23 26.32 74.93
C THR A 303 -38.18 25.00 74.13
N ALA A 304 -37.43 24.00 74.66
CA ALA A 304 -37.66 22.53 74.77
C ALA A 304 -38.30 21.75 73.59
N ILE A 305 -37.88 20.52 73.24
CA ILE A 305 -37.71 19.28 74.04
C ILE A 305 -36.68 18.39 73.28
N SER A 306 -35.54 17.99 73.86
CA SER A 306 -35.22 16.66 74.49
C SER A 306 -35.56 15.43 73.63
N ASN A 307 -34.80 14.34 73.48
CA ASN A 307 -33.66 13.68 74.15
C ASN A 307 -33.35 12.45 73.22
N ASN A 308 -32.24 11.70 73.20
CA ASN A 308 -31.03 11.59 74.01
C ASN A 308 -30.05 10.65 73.25
N SER A 309 -28.75 10.95 73.31
CA SER A 309 -27.65 9.95 73.22
C SER A 309 -27.48 9.23 74.57
N PRO A 310 -26.54 8.27 74.75
CA PRO A 310 -25.20 8.72 75.16
C PRO A 310 -24.00 7.87 74.68
N GLU A 311 -22.85 8.47 74.96
CA GLU A 311 -21.44 8.18 74.71
C GLU A 311 -20.87 6.90 75.38
N GLY A 312 -19.64 6.54 75.02
CA GLY A 312 -18.81 5.64 75.84
C GLY A 312 -17.47 5.19 75.27
N HIS A 313 -16.48 6.10 75.30
CA HIS A 313 -15.02 5.91 75.36
C HIS A 313 -14.41 4.49 75.54
N ALA A 314 -13.38 4.16 74.72
CA ALA A 314 -11.99 3.92 75.15
C ALA A 314 -11.14 3.22 74.06
N ALA A 315 -9.96 3.77 73.77
CA ALA A 315 -8.83 3.09 73.10
C ALA A 315 -7.96 2.35 74.16
N PRO A 316 -7.04 1.43 73.79
CA PRO A 316 -5.76 1.83 73.17
C PRO A 316 -5.16 0.84 72.13
N ALA A 317 -4.02 1.25 71.58
CA ALA A 317 -3.19 0.61 70.56
C ALA A 317 -2.27 -0.53 71.07
N SER A 318 -1.89 -1.45 70.17
CA SER A 318 -0.64 -2.24 70.12
C SER A 318 -0.64 -3.03 68.80
N ALA A 319 0.24 -2.77 67.81
CA ALA A 319 1.65 -3.18 67.70
C ALA A 319 1.88 -4.71 67.74
N GLY A 320 2.51 -5.24 66.68
CA GLY A 320 3.06 -6.61 66.64
C GLY A 320 3.19 -7.21 65.23
N GLU A 321 4.38 -7.06 64.63
CA GLU A 321 4.91 -7.95 63.57
C GLU A 321 4.95 -9.43 64.03
N PRO A 322 5.30 -10.36 63.13
CA PRO A 322 6.61 -10.97 63.37
C PRO A 322 7.45 -11.18 62.10
N THR A 323 8.75 -10.98 62.27
CA THR A 323 9.81 -11.36 61.34
C THR A 323 10.72 -12.42 62.02
N VAL A 324 11.24 -13.32 61.18
CA VAL A 324 12.50 -14.11 61.27
C VAL A 324 12.52 -15.43 62.08
N MET A 325 12.85 -16.53 61.38
CA MET A 325 14.08 -17.36 61.47
C MET A 325 13.87 -18.59 60.55
N ALA A 326 14.47 -18.63 59.36
CA ALA A 326 15.85 -19.06 59.06
C ALA A 326 16.04 -20.59 59.17
N GLU A 327 16.13 -21.28 58.04
CA GLU A 327 17.03 -22.43 57.91
C GLU A 327 17.64 -22.53 56.52
N THR A 328 18.97 -22.56 56.57
CA THR A 328 20.01 -22.60 55.57
C THR A 328 19.92 -23.79 54.61
N ARG A 329 20.20 -23.58 53.32
CA ARG A 329 20.86 -24.61 52.51
C ARG A 329 21.76 -24.01 51.44
N GLU A 330 23.01 -24.42 51.53
CA GLU A 330 24.20 -23.99 50.81
C GLU A 330 24.16 -24.24 49.31
N ALA A 331 24.81 -23.34 48.57
CA ALA A 331 25.41 -23.61 47.28
C ALA A 331 26.72 -24.40 47.45
N PRO A 332 27.15 -25.20 46.46
CA PRO A 332 28.56 -25.47 46.27
C PRO A 332 29.12 -24.56 45.18
N SER A 333 30.10 -23.76 45.58
CA SER A 333 31.19 -23.31 44.73
C SER A 333 32.14 -24.48 44.45
N SER A 334 32.65 -24.57 43.23
CA SER A 334 33.95 -25.20 42.98
C SER A 334 34.70 -24.37 41.95
N GLU A 335 35.78 -23.76 42.45
CA GLU A 335 36.89 -23.20 41.69
C GLU A 335 37.67 -24.31 40.96
N SER A 336 38.15 -24.01 39.75
CA SER A 336 39.44 -24.46 39.21
C SER A 336 39.69 -23.63 37.93
N GLN A 337 40.38 -22.50 38.05
CA GLN A 337 41.81 -22.32 37.79
C GLN A 337 42.33 -22.87 36.44
N ALA A 338 42.70 -21.90 35.61
CA ALA A 338 43.88 -21.84 34.75
C ALA A 338 44.15 -23.02 33.80
N ASP A 339 44.00 -22.76 32.50
CA ASP A 339 45.20 -22.87 31.66
C ASP A 339 45.24 -21.80 30.57
N ARG A 340 46.46 -21.28 30.39
CA ARG A 340 46.87 -20.38 29.32
C ARG A 340 47.14 -21.25 28.11
N ASP A 341 46.71 -20.84 26.92
CA ASP A 341 47.60 -20.87 25.76
C ASP A 341 47.03 -20.06 24.60
N THR A 342 47.64 -18.89 24.41
CA THR A 342 47.83 -18.25 23.11
C THR A 342 48.67 -19.14 22.19
N PRO A 343 48.34 -19.22 20.90
CA PRO A 343 49.37 -19.32 19.89
C PRO A 343 49.58 -17.97 19.21
N ARG A 344 50.82 -17.55 19.39
CA ARG A 344 51.56 -16.48 18.74
C ARG A 344 51.59 -16.66 17.22
N THR A 345 51.60 -15.53 16.54
CA THR A 345 52.03 -15.29 15.16
C THR A 345 53.30 -16.06 14.82
N GLU A 346 53.29 -16.83 13.71
CA GLU A 346 54.50 -17.16 12.95
C GLU A 346 54.15 -17.55 11.50
N ASP A 347 54.64 -16.70 10.59
CA ASP A 347 55.22 -16.96 9.27
C ASP A 347 54.52 -17.80 8.19
N LEU A 348 54.29 -17.10 7.07
CA LEU A 348 54.10 -17.66 5.73
C LEU A 348 55.29 -18.55 5.32
N PRO A 349 55.01 -19.65 4.59
CA PRO A 349 55.92 -20.17 3.58
C PRO A 349 55.40 -19.93 2.16
N ALA A 350 56.35 -19.57 1.30
CA ALA A 350 56.20 -19.21 -0.10
C ALA A 350 55.66 -20.34 -1.00
N ALA A 351 55.04 -19.91 -2.11
CA ALA A 351 54.61 -20.74 -3.23
C ALA A 351 55.78 -21.50 -3.89
N PRO A 352 55.59 -22.77 -4.29
CA PRO A 352 56.45 -23.41 -5.28
C PRO A 352 55.90 -23.19 -6.69
N GLY A 353 56.68 -22.48 -7.51
CA GLY A 353 56.46 -22.37 -8.95
C GLY A 353 56.63 -23.71 -9.66
N ILE A 354 55.71 -24.01 -10.58
CA ILE A 354 55.83 -25.16 -11.48
C ILE A 354 56.12 -24.66 -12.89
N ARG A 355 57.32 -25.05 -13.33
CA ARG A 355 57.90 -24.85 -14.66
C ARG A 355 57.13 -25.65 -15.72
N SER A 356 56.92 -25.03 -16.88
CA SER A 356 56.49 -25.70 -18.11
C SER A 356 57.53 -26.70 -18.61
N PRO A 357 57.15 -27.90 -19.08
CA PRO A 357 58.00 -28.68 -19.95
C PRO A 357 57.59 -28.51 -21.41
N LEU A 358 58.55 -28.04 -22.20
CA LEU A 358 58.66 -28.27 -23.64
C LEU A 358 58.75 -29.78 -23.91
N ILE A 359 57.85 -30.35 -24.70
CA ILE A 359 58.12 -31.61 -25.42
C ILE A 359 57.73 -31.48 -26.90
N LYS A 360 58.75 -31.78 -27.70
CA LYS A 360 58.89 -31.83 -29.15
C LYS A 360 58.00 -32.93 -29.75
N GLY A 361 57.50 -32.67 -30.95
CA GLY A 361 56.52 -33.52 -31.64
C GLY A 361 57.01 -34.91 -32.05
N ARG A 362 56.02 -35.77 -32.34
CA ARG A 362 56.19 -36.99 -33.14
C ARG A 362 54.92 -37.22 -33.96
N GLY A 363 55.08 -37.23 -35.27
CA GLY A 363 53.98 -37.33 -36.24
C GLY A 363 53.33 -38.71 -36.25
N ILE A 364 52.01 -38.71 -36.40
CA ILE A 364 51.22 -39.88 -36.76
C ILE A 364 50.50 -39.54 -38.07
N ARG A 365 50.80 -40.33 -39.11
CA ARG A 365 50.10 -40.32 -40.41
C ARG A 365 48.69 -40.88 -40.20
N MET A 366 47.66 -40.12 -40.56
CA MET A 366 46.29 -40.62 -40.72
C MET A 366 45.83 -40.52 -42.17
N SER A 367 45.09 -41.55 -42.59
CA SER A 367 44.62 -41.83 -43.95
C SER A 367 43.53 -40.88 -44.45
N GLU A 368 43.45 -40.70 -45.77
CA GLU A 368 42.51 -39.86 -46.54
C GLU A 368 41.01 -40.01 -46.19
N ARG A 369 40.59 -41.07 -45.49
CA ARG A 369 39.18 -41.30 -45.12
C ARG A 369 38.70 -40.56 -43.87
N THR A 370 39.60 -39.92 -43.11
CA THR A 370 39.21 -39.05 -41.97
C THR A 370 39.12 -37.56 -42.37
N LYS A 371 39.45 -37.22 -43.62
CA LYS A 371 39.36 -35.84 -44.13
C LYS A 371 37.93 -35.41 -44.50
N ALA A 372 37.01 -36.34 -44.78
CA ALA A 372 35.64 -36.01 -45.15
C ALA A 372 34.73 -35.62 -43.95
N ALA A 373 34.99 -36.15 -42.75
CA ALA A 373 34.23 -35.79 -41.54
C ALA A 373 34.66 -34.44 -40.93
N ALA A 374 35.91 -34.01 -41.18
CA ALA A 374 36.41 -32.72 -40.71
C ALA A 374 35.96 -31.53 -41.59
N VAL A 375 35.63 -31.74 -42.87
CA VAL A 375 35.15 -30.68 -43.77
C VAL A 375 33.71 -30.28 -43.46
N VAL A 376 32.86 -31.19 -42.95
CA VAL A 376 31.49 -30.84 -42.51
C VAL A 376 31.50 -30.12 -41.16
N ALA A 377 32.40 -30.47 -40.23
CA ALA A 377 32.52 -29.79 -38.94
C ALA A 377 33.13 -28.38 -39.06
N VAL A 378 34.08 -28.17 -39.99
CA VAL A 378 34.67 -26.84 -40.24
C VAL A 378 33.77 -25.95 -41.10
N ALA A 379 32.87 -26.49 -41.92
CA ALA A 379 31.85 -25.69 -42.61
C ALA A 379 30.74 -25.18 -41.68
N ILE A 380 30.38 -25.95 -40.64
CA ILE A 380 29.37 -25.53 -39.64
C ILE A 380 29.96 -24.49 -38.66
N ILE A 381 31.25 -24.60 -38.32
CA ILE A 381 31.92 -23.64 -37.42
C ILE A 381 32.45 -22.40 -38.19
N GLY A 382 32.84 -22.55 -39.47
CA GLY A 382 33.36 -21.47 -40.31
C GLY A 382 32.28 -20.62 -41.02
N GLY A 383 31.11 -21.20 -41.32
CA GLY A 383 29.99 -20.45 -41.91
C GLY A 383 29.27 -19.53 -40.93
N GLY A 384 29.22 -19.91 -39.64
CA GLY A 384 28.67 -19.07 -38.58
C GLY A 384 29.57 -17.88 -38.22
N GLY A 385 30.89 -18.07 -38.21
CA GLY A 385 31.84 -17.04 -37.84
C GLY A 385 31.99 -15.91 -38.87
N TYR A 386 31.91 -16.22 -40.18
CA TYR A 386 32.03 -15.21 -41.24
C TYR A 386 30.73 -14.41 -41.45
N TRP A 387 29.55 -15.02 -41.21
CA TRP A 387 28.28 -14.28 -41.23
C TRP A 387 28.14 -13.38 -39.99
N MET A 388 28.61 -13.81 -38.81
CA MET A 388 28.63 -12.97 -37.60
C MET A 388 29.68 -11.85 -37.66
N ALA A 389 30.81 -12.04 -38.35
CA ALA A 389 31.88 -11.02 -38.42
C ALA A 389 31.66 -9.97 -39.52
N HIS A 390 30.79 -10.20 -40.51
CA HIS A 390 30.62 -9.32 -41.67
C HIS A 390 29.20 -8.72 -41.82
N HIS A 391 28.26 -9.04 -40.92
CA HIS A 391 26.97 -8.33 -40.77
C HIS A 391 26.86 -7.51 -39.48
N SER A 392 27.93 -7.42 -38.71
CA SER A 392 28.13 -6.30 -37.78
C SER A 392 28.47 -5.06 -38.60
N GLN A 393 27.47 -4.52 -39.30
CA GLN A 393 27.47 -3.08 -39.49
C GLN A 393 27.43 -2.52 -38.07
N ASP A 394 28.51 -1.84 -37.70
CA ASP A 394 28.51 -0.83 -36.67
C ASP A 394 27.34 0.13 -36.96
N THR A 395 26.16 -0.24 -36.47
CA THR A 395 25.20 0.77 -36.07
C THR A 395 25.81 1.30 -34.80
N PRO A 396 26.14 2.59 -34.70
CA PRO A 396 26.64 3.11 -33.45
C PRO A 396 25.57 2.75 -32.42
N THR A 397 25.92 1.93 -31.44
CA THR A 397 25.25 2.00 -30.15
C THR A 397 25.62 3.39 -29.64
N SER A 398 24.91 4.40 -30.15
CA SER A 398 24.62 5.57 -29.36
C SER A 398 24.11 4.97 -28.06
N ASP A 399 24.82 5.19 -26.96
CA ASP A 399 24.22 5.15 -25.64
C ASP A 399 23.02 6.11 -25.74
N LEU A 400 21.87 5.60 -26.18
CA LEU A 400 20.61 6.32 -26.23
C LEU A 400 20.46 6.85 -24.81
N ALA A 401 20.54 8.16 -24.65
CA ALA A 401 20.39 8.77 -23.35
C ALA A 401 19.01 8.35 -22.82
N LEU A 402 19.03 7.38 -21.89
CA LEU A 402 17.81 6.83 -21.34
C LEU A 402 17.10 7.96 -20.60
N VAL A 403 15.81 8.07 -20.85
CA VAL A 403 14.96 8.92 -20.02
C VAL A 403 15.02 8.36 -18.60
N THR A 404 15.26 9.24 -17.65
CA THR A 404 15.18 8.93 -16.22
C THR A 404 13.95 9.61 -15.64
N THR A 405 13.55 9.19 -14.43
CA THR A 405 12.46 9.81 -13.69
C THR A 405 12.64 11.32 -13.51
N SER A 406 13.87 11.81 -13.37
CA SER A 406 14.16 13.24 -13.24
C SER A 406 13.94 14.05 -14.53
N THR A 407 13.95 13.40 -15.69
CA THR A 407 13.73 14.06 -17.01
C THR A 407 12.31 13.89 -17.53
N LEU A 408 11.54 13.00 -16.92
CA LEU A 408 10.21 12.58 -17.37
C LEU A 408 9.21 13.76 -17.39
N ASP A 409 9.21 14.59 -16.34
CA ASP A 409 8.31 15.74 -16.22
C ASP A 409 8.49 16.77 -17.37
N GLY A 410 9.70 16.89 -17.92
CA GLY A 410 9.99 17.82 -19.02
C GLY A 410 9.47 17.39 -20.39
N LEU A 411 8.99 16.15 -20.55
CA LEU A 411 8.63 15.59 -21.85
C LEU A 411 7.22 15.96 -22.31
N LEU A 412 6.28 16.20 -21.40
CA LEU A 412 4.92 16.61 -21.77
C LEU A 412 4.92 17.98 -22.47
N LEU A 413 3.94 18.20 -23.34
CA LEU A 413 3.72 19.52 -23.92
C LEU A 413 3.08 20.45 -22.88
N THR A 414 3.60 21.67 -22.79
CA THR A 414 2.91 22.74 -22.09
C THR A 414 1.58 23.08 -22.81
N PRO A 415 0.62 23.74 -22.13
CA PRO A 415 -0.64 24.11 -22.76
C PRO A 415 -0.47 24.94 -24.05
N ALA A 416 0.56 25.79 -24.11
CA ALA A 416 0.87 26.59 -25.31
C ALA A 416 1.42 25.74 -26.47
N GLU A 417 2.30 24.77 -26.17
CA GLU A 417 2.87 23.86 -27.16
C GLU A 417 1.80 22.92 -27.74
N ALA A 418 0.92 22.39 -26.87
CA ALA A 418 -0.23 21.58 -27.26
C ALA A 418 -1.23 22.38 -28.09
N SER A 419 -1.56 23.61 -27.67
CA SER A 419 -2.44 24.51 -28.44
C SER A 419 -1.91 24.73 -29.86
N THR A 420 -0.59 24.90 -29.99
CA THR A 420 0.10 25.04 -31.28
C THR A 420 0.15 23.73 -32.06
N ALA A 421 0.13 22.58 -31.39
CA ALA A 421 0.17 21.26 -32.02
C ALA A 421 -1.13 20.91 -32.73
N ILE A 422 -2.27 21.28 -32.13
CA ILE A 422 -3.60 20.92 -32.63
C ILE A 422 -4.40 22.13 -33.14
N ALA A 423 -3.76 23.30 -33.22
CA ALA A 423 -4.40 24.56 -33.63
C ALA A 423 -5.65 24.94 -32.80
N ALA A 424 -5.70 24.53 -31.54
CA ALA A 424 -6.76 24.85 -30.59
C ALA A 424 -6.26 25.85 -29.53
N PRO A 425 -6.64 27.13 -29.59
CA PRO A 425 -6.20 28.12 -28.61
C PRO A 425 -6.89 27.92 -27.26
N GLY A 426 -6.22 28.36 -26.19
CA GLY A 426 -6.86 28.48 -24.87
C GLY A 426 -6.82 27.21 -24.01
N LEU A 427 -6.06 26.19 -24.40
CA LEU A 427 -5.81 25.04 -23.54
C LEU A 427 -5.13 25.47 -22.23
N ARG A 428 -5.56 24.85 -21.13
CA ARG A 428 -4.99 25.01 -19.78
C ARG A 428 -4.86 23.63 -19.14
N SER A 429 -3.82 23.43 -18.35
CA SER A 429 -3.71 22.22 -17.52
C SER A 429 -4.85 22.23 -16.48
N SER A 430 -5.56 21.11 -16.41
CA SER A 430 -6.64 20.85 -15.46
C SER A 430 -6.27 19.76 -14.44
N GLY A 431 -5.21 19.01 -14.72
CA GLY A 431 -4.68 17.99 -13.82
C GLY A 431 -3.40 17.40 -14.38
N ARG A 432 -2.28 17.61 -13.68
CA ARG A 432 -0.96 17.05 -13.98
C ARG A 432 -0.53 16.15 -12.84
N GLY A 433 -0.03 14.96 -13.15
CA GLY A 433 0.30 13.93 -12.16
C GLY A 433 0.66 12.62 -12.83
N THR A 434 0.30 11.48 -12.24
CA THR A 434 0.39 10.17 -12.91
C THR A 434 -0.91 9.86 -13.66
N MET A 435 -0.88 8.88 -14.55
CA MET A 435 -2.06 8.35 -15.24
C MET A 435 -3.15 7.95 -14.22
N SER A 436 -4.41 8.12 -14.59
CA SER A 436 -5.56 7.80 -13.73
C SER A 436 -5.66 6.29 -13.50
N ASN A 437 -6.27 5.85 -12.39
CA ASN A 437 -6.64 4.43 -12.20
C ASN A 437 -7.92 4.04 -12.95
N GLY A 438 -8.53 5.01 -13.62
CA GLY A 438 -9.74 4.81 -14.36
C GLY A 438 -11.03 5.01 -13.59
N ALA A 439 -12.10 5.30 -14.32
CA ALA A 439 -13.40 5.60 -13.74
C ALA A 439 -14.18 4.34 -13.29
N GLY A 440 -13.52 3.19 -13.18
CA GLY A 440 -14.18 1.90 -12.92
C GLY A 440 -14.94 1.38 -14.14
N GLU A 441 -14.52 1.77 -15.34
CA GLU A 441 -15.09 1.35 -16.61
C GLU A 441 -14.70 -0.10 -16.94
N VAL A 442 -15.69 -0.90 -17.34
CA VAL A 442 -15.50 -2.29 -17.80
C VAL A 442 -15.80 -2.37 -19.29
N VAL A 443 -14.76 -2.54 -20.10
CA VAL A 443 -14.86 -2.70 -21.55
C VAL A 443 -15.11 -4.16 -21.93
N SER A 444 -16.05 -4.39 -22.83
CA SER A 444 -16.39 -5.70 -23.40
C SER A 444 -16.35 -5.62 -24.94
N PRO A 445 -15.50 -6.40 -25.63
CA PRO A 445 -14.61 -7.43 -25.08
C PRO A 445 -13.41 -6.88 -24.28
N PRO A 446 -12.95 -7.58 -23.22
CA PRO A 446 -11.92 -7.05 -22.31
C PRO A 446 -10.56 -6.79 -23.00
N GLN A 447 -10.22 -7.54 -24.05
CA GLN A 447 -9.00 -7.31 -24.82
C GLN A 447 -8.97 -5.95 -25.55
N CYS A 448 -10.14 -5.34 -25.77
CA CYS A 448 -10.25 -4.04 -26.42
C CYS A 448 -10.04 -2.86 -25.48
N ARG A 449 -9.92 -3.10 -24.17
CA ARG A 449 -9.60 -2.06 -23.18
C ARG A 449 -8.36 -1.24 -23.55
N ALA A 450 -7.35 -1.89 -24.13
CA ALA A 450 -6.10 -1.24 -24.53
C ALA A 450 -6.27 -0.11 -25.58
N VAL A 451 -7.44 0.00 -26.20
CA VAL A 451 -7.76 1.01 -27.22
C VAL A 451 -8.28 2.32 -26.59
N PHE A 452 -8.79 2.32 -25.35
CA PHE A 452 -9.55 3.41 -24.72
C PHE A 452 -8.73 4.28 -23.77
N THR A 453 -7.43 4.48 -24.02
CA THR A 453 -6.49 4.85 -22.94
C THR A 453 -6.81 6.16 -22.24
N GLU A 454 -6.66 6.07 -20.92
CA GLU A 454 -6.16 7.10 -20.00
C GLU A 454 -5.82 6.53 -18.61
N GLU A 455 -5.62 5.21 -18.55
CA GLU A 455 -5.66 4.48 -17.29
C GLU A 455 -4.44 3.59 -17.10
N ILE A 456 -3.87 3.62 -15.89
CA ILE A 456 -2.75 2.76 -15.47
C ILE A 456 -3.05 1.26 -15.68
N GLY A 457 -4.34 0.88 -15.63
CA GLY A 457 -4.83 -0.49 -15.83
C GLY A 457 -4.45 -1.08 -17.20
N SER A 458 -4.32 -0.25 -18.23
CA SER A 458 -3.89 -0.69 -19.57
C SER A 458 -2.40 -1.07 -19.63
N TYR A 459 -1.63 -0.65 -18.63
CA TYR A 459 -0.21 -0.87 -18.46
C TYR A 459 0.12 -1.92 -17.38
N GLU A 460 -0.90 -2.55 -16.79
CA GLU A 460 -0.71 -3.63 -15.82
C GLU A 460 0.20 -4.73 -16.38
N ASN A 461 1.19 -5.12 -15.59
CA ASN A 461 2.18 -6.15 -15.95
C ASN A 461 3.06 -5.81 -17.18
N SER A 462 3.09 -4.56 -17.66
CA SER A 462 3.99 -4.16 -18.75
C SER A 462 5.45 -4.01 -18.31
N GLY A 463 5.69 -3.88 -17.01
CA GLY A 463 7.01 -3.62 -16.44
C GLY A 463 7.46 -2.16 -16.55
N PHE A 464 6.54 -1.21 -16.72
CA PHE A 464 6.87 0.22 -16.62
C PHE A 464 7.28 0.58 -15.18
N THR A 465 8.12 1.61 -15.03
CA THR A 465 8.76 2.01 -13.77
C THR A 465 8.31 3.37 -13.24
N ALA A 466 7.80 4.25 -14.11
CA ALA A 466 7.26 5.55 -13.74
C ALA A 466 6.39 6.09 -14.88
N ASP A 467 5.58 7.10 -14.60
CA ASP A 467 4.79 7.79 -15.61
C ASP A 467 4.53 9.24 -15.21
N ILE A 468 4.15 10.06 -16.18
CA ILE A 468 3.64 11.41 -15.99
C ILE A 468 2.52 11.63 -17.01
N ALA A 469 1.46 12.29 -16.59
CA ALA A 469 0.31 12.64 -17.41
C ALA A 469 -0.15 14.08 -17.11
N ASP A 470 -0.78 14.72 -18.10
CA ASP A 470 -1.40 16.04 -17.96
C ASP A 470 -2.65 16.12 -18.83
N ARG A 471 -3.77 16.54 -18.24
CA ARG A 471 -5.02 16.81 -18.93
C ARG A 471 -5.13 18.28 -19.25
N LEU A 472 -5.17 18.62 -20.54
CA LEU A 472 -5.33 19.97 -21.02
C LEU A 472 -6.74 20.18 -21.57
N VAL A 473 -7.41 21.24 -21.13
CA VAL A 473 -8.78 21.58 -21.54
C VAL A 473 -8.89 23.05 -21.94
N ASP A 474 -9.77 23.35 -22.90
CA ASP A 474 -10.21 24.72 -23.20
C ASP A 474 -11.47 25.09 -22.38
N ASN A 475 -11.91 26.35 -22.50
CA ASN A 475 -13.15 26.82 -21.89
C ASN A 475 -13.99 27.58 -22.93
N PRO A 476 -15.23 27.14 -23.23
CA PRO A 476 -15.87 25.91 -22.73
C PRO A 476 -15.15 24.65 -23.20
N MET A 477 -15.24 23.54 -22.44
CA MET A 477 -14.53 22.27 -22.70
C MET A 477 -15.00 21.60 -24.00
N THR A 478 -14.53 22.13 -25.13
CA THR A 478 -14.77 21.63 -26.48
C THR A 478 -13.59 20.82 -27.01
N THR A 479 -12.42 21.01 -26.42
CA THR A 479 -11.19 20.32 -26.75
C THR A 479 -10.55 19.78 -25.48
N VAL A 480 -10.24 18.50 -25.46
CA VAL A 480 -9.49 17.86 -24.38
C VAL A 480 -8.27 17.17 -24.99
N VAL A 481 -7.10 17.40 -24.39
CA VAL A 481 -5.86 16.72 -24.73
C VAL A 481 -5.35 16.04 -23.48
N ASP A 482 -5.42 14.73 -23.49
CA ASP A 482 -4.84 13.87 -22.48
C ASP A 482 -3.53 13.32 -23.04
N GLN A 483 -2.43 13.60 -22.34
CA GLN A 483 -1.09 13.19 -22.74
C GLN A 483 -0.41 12.51 -21.57
N ALA A 484 0.24 11.38 -21.84
CA ALA A 484 1.02 10.64 -20.88
C ALA A 484 2.34 10.15 -21.48
N VAL A 485 3.36 10.06 -20.64
CA VAL A 485 4.65 9.43 -20.93
C VAL A 485 4.91 8.36 -19.89
N VAL A 486 5.09 7.13 -20.35
CA VAL A 486 5.26 5.93 -19.54
C VAL A 486 6.69 5.42 -19.69
N LEU A 487 7.43 5.41 -18.59
CA LEU A 487 8.83 5.05 -18.53
C LEU A 487 9.03 3.56 -18.32
N TYR A 488 9.94 2.95 -19.09
CA TYR A 488 10.34 1.55 -18.96
C TYR A 488 11.83 1.43 -18.57
N PRO A 489 12.25 0.28 -18.00
CA PRO A 489 13.66 0.03 -17.67
C PRO A 489 14.57 0.07 -18.89
N THR A 490 14.06 -0.35 -20.06
CA THR A 490 14.84 -0.42 -21.30
C THR A 490 14.01 0.01 -22.50
N ALA A 491 14.69 0.48 -23.55
CA ALA A 491 14.07 0.75 -24.85
C ALA A 491 13.41 -0.49 -25.46
N GLN A 492 13.98 -1.67 -25.20
CA GLN A 492 13.42 -2.93 -25.69
C GLN A 492 12.06 -3.24 -25.05
N THR A 493 11.90 -3.00 -23.75
CA THR A 493 10.62 -3.24 -23.06
C THR A 493 9.53 -2.28 -23.55
N ALA A 494 9.86 -0.98 -23.69
CA ALA A 494 8.93 0.01 -24.25
C ALA A 494 8.50 -0.35 -25.68
N GLN A 495 9.47 -0.75 -26.52
CA GLN A 495 9.20 -1.15 -27.90
C GLN A 495 8.38 -2.45 -27.99
N SER A 496 8.60 -3.41 -27.09
CA SER A 496 7.81 -4.64 -27.03
C SER A 496 6.35 -4.32 -26.73
N PHE A 497 6.09 -3.50 -25.71
CA PHE A 497 4.72 -3.11 -25.36
C PHE A 497 4.02 -2.37 -26.50
N TYR A 498 4.73 -1.47 -27.18
CA TYR A 498 4.21 -0.80 -28.37
C TYR A 498 3.78 -1.80 -29.46
N ASN A 499 4.62 -2.79 -29.76
CA ASN A 499 4.31 -3.81 -30.77
C ASN A 499 3.10 -4.66 -30.37
N ASP A 500 3.00 -5.04 -29.09
CA ASP A 500 1.87 -5.81 -28.56
C ASP A 500 0.58 -5.00 -28.58
N SER A 501 0.65 -3.69 -28.31
CA SER A 501 -0.48 -2.78 -28.44
C SER A 501 -0.96 -2.65 -29.88
N ALA A 502 -0.05 -2.59 -30.86
CA ALA A 502 -0.42 -2.58 -32.28
C ALA A 502 -1.28 -3.79 -32.67
N ALA A 503 -0.88 -4.99 -32.22
CA ALA A 503 -1.61 -6.23 -32.48
C ALA A 503 -2.98 -6.24 -31.79
N ARG A 504 -3.04 -5.81 -30.52
CA ARG A 504 -4.29 -5.71 -29.74
C ARG A 504 -5.28 -4.73 -30.37
N TRP A 505 -4.82 -3.53 -30.75
CA TRP A 505 -5.67 -2.53 -31.39
C TRP A 505 -6.21 -3.02 -32.73
N ALA A 506 -5.37 -3.65 -33.55
CA ALA A 506 -5.79 -4.22 -34.81
C ALA A 506 -6.90 -5.28 -34.64
N SER A 507 -6.86 -6.06 -33.55
CA SER A 507 -7.89 -7.06 -33.24
C SER A 507 -9.25 -6.47 -32.87
N CYS A 508 -9.30 -5.19 -32.50
CA CYS A 508 -10.50 -4.46 -32.10
C CYS A 508 -10.98 -3.45 -33.14
N ALA A 509 -10.21 -3.23 -34.21
CA ALA A 509 -10.52 -2.27 -35.26
C ALA A 509 -11.83 -2.64 -35.99
N ASN A 510 -12.63 -1.64 -36.35
CA ASN A 510 -13.92 -1.77 -37.03
C ASN A 510 -15.00 -2.56 -36.26
N HIS A 511 -14.83 -2.68 -34.95
CA HIS A 511 -15.83 -3.26 -34.07
C HIS A 511 -16.41 -2.18 -33.15
N THR A 512 -17.65 -2.40 -32.73
CA THR A 512 -18.26 -1.64 -31.64
C THR A 512 -18.08 -2.43 -30.36
N VAL A 513 -17.58 -1.78 -29.32
CA VAL A 513 -17.44 -2.37 -27.98
C VAL A 513 -18.37 -1.67 -27.00
N SER A 514 -18.63 -2.33 -25.88
CA SER A 514 -19.48 -1.79 -24.82
C SER A 514 -18.66 -1.48 -23.59
N SER A 515 -18.91 -0.32 -23.00
CA SER A 515 -18.29 0.17 -21.78
C SER A 515 -19.34 0.27 -20.68
N THR A 516 -19.17 -0.48 -19.60
CA THR A 516 -20.07 -0.43 -18.44
C THR A 516 -19.44 0.46 -17.37
N PHE A 517 -20.15 1.51 -16.98
CA PHE A 517 -19.70 2.49 -15.97
C PHE A 517 -20.21 2.11 -14.57
N ARG A 518 -19.66 2.75 -13.53
CA ARG A 518 -19.97 2.44 -12.12
C ARG A 518 -21.43 2.69 -11.72
N ASP A 519 -22.11 3.59 -12.42
CA ASP A 519 -23.55 3.86 -12.25
C ASP A 519 -24.46 2.83 -12.96
N GLY A 520 -23.86 1.83 -13.62
CA GLY A 520 -24.56 0.81 -14.39
C GLY A 520 -24.93 1.24 -15.81
N HIS A 521 -24.58 2.46 -16.23
CA HIS A 521 -24.76 2.89 -17.61
C HIS A 521 -23.88 2.06 -18.54
N VAL A 522 -24.40 1.71 -19.72
CA VAL A 522 -23.66 0.99 -20.75
C VAL A 522 -23.53 1.90 -21.98
N GLY A 523 -22.35 2.47 -22.15
CA GLY A 523 -21.96 3.17 -23.36
C GLY A 523 -21.51 2.18 -24.45
N LYS A 524 -21.55 2.65 -25.70
CA LYS A 524 -21.01 1.92 -26.84
C LYS A 524 -20.09 2.84 -27.62
N THR A 525 -18.99 2.27 -28.06
CA THR A 525 -17.97 3.01 -28.81
C THR A 525 -17.60 2.24 -30.07
N ALA A 526 -17.74 2.90 -31.22
CA ALA A 526 -17.25 2.40 -32.48
C ALA A 526 -15.75 2.68 -32.60
N ILE A 527 -14.97 1.61 -32.80
CA ILE A 527 -13.53 1.68 -33.02
C ILE A 527 -13.28 1.73 -34.53
N GLY A 528 -12.60 2.79 -34.98
CA GLY A 528 -12.24 2.98 -36.38
C GLY A 528 -11.11 2.04 -36.86
N GLN A 529 -10.59 2.34 -38.04
CA GLN A 529 -9.38 1.68 -38.54
C GLN A 529 -8.15 2.13 -37.75
N VAL A 530 -7.28 1.18 -37.41
CA VAL A 530 -5.98 1.46 -36.81
C VAL A 530 -4.99 1.83 -37.91
N SER A 531 -4.30 2.95 -37.73
CA SER A 531 -3.29 3.45 -38.65
C SER A 531 -1.93 3.47 -37.95
N ASN A 532 -0.84 3.22 -38.69
CA ASN A 532 0.51 3.46 -38.22
C ASN A 532 1.21 4.43 -39.18
N LYS A 533 1.38 5.69 -38.76
CA LYS A 533 2.03 6.73 -39.57
C LYS A 533 3.40 7.05 -38.97
N ASN A 534 4.46 6.50 -39.56
CA ASN A 534 5.86 6.72 -39.17
C ASN A 534 6.12 6.35 -37.69
N GLY A 535 5.65 5.18 -37.25
CA GLY A 535 5.87 4.71 -35.88
C GLY A 535 4.86 5.22 -34.85
N VAL A 536 3.89 6.04 -35.24
CA VAL A 536 2.78 6.45 -34.37
C VAL A 536 1.54 5.67 -34.75
N LEU A 537 1.09 4.79 -33.84
CA LEU A 537 -0.22 4.13 -33.92
C LEU A 537 -1.29 5.18 -33.65
N SER A 538 -2.40 5.12 -34.37
CA SER A 538 -3.57 5.93 -34.08
C SER A 538 -4.87 5.25 -34.47
N VAL A 539 -5.94 5.61 -33.78
CA VAL A 539 -7.28 5.10 -33.99
C VAL A 539 -8.31 6.18 -33.64
N GLN A 540 -9.43 6.21 -34.37
CA GLN A 540 -10.57 7.05 -34.03
C GLN A 540 -11.59 6.25 -33.24
N LEU A 541 -12.15 6.87 -32.21
CA LEU A 541 -13.19 6.32 -31.35
C LEU A 541 -14.39 7.23 -31.41
N ARG A 542 -15.58 6.64 -31.55
CA ARG A 542 -16.84 7.40 -31.60
C ARG A 542 -17.87 6.74 -30.70
N ASP A 543 -18.27 7.46 -29.66
CA ASP A 543 -19.32 7.03 -28.75
C ASP A 543 -20.71 7.24 -29.37
N ASP A 544 -21.68 6.39 -29.02
CA ASP A 544 -23.02 6.37 -29.63
C ASP A 544 -23.78 7.71 -29.52
N ASP A 545 -23.60 8.45 -28.41
CA ASP A 545 -24.20 9.76 -28.13
C ASP A 545 -23.15 10.81 -27.67
N GLY A 546 -21.87 10.52 -27.89
CA GLY A 546 -20.73 11.25 -27.34
C GLY A 546 -19.82 11.89 -28.39
N PRO A 547 -18.73 12.54 -27.94
CA PRO A 547 -17.77 13.16 -28.84
C PRO A 547 -16.94 12.10 -29.58
N THR A 548 -16.24 12.55 -30.62
CA THR A 548 -15.25 11.71 -31.31
C THR A 548 -13.89 11.99 -30.71
N TYR A 549 -13.11 10.94 -30.53
CA TYR A 549 -11.76 11.00 -29.96
C TYR A 549 -10.77 10.39 -30.95
N GLN A 550 -9.55 10.90 -30.95
CA GLN A 550 -8.41 10.21 -31.54
C GLN A 550 -7.45 9.82 -30.44
N HIS A 551 -7.06 8.56 -30.42
CA HIS A 551 -6.03 8.05 -29.54
C HIS A 551 -4.81 7.67 -30.38
N ALA A 552 -3.61 8.07 -29.92
CA ALA A 552 -2.33 7.80 -30.53
C ALA A 552 -1.30 7.26 -29.54
N LEU A 553 -0.46 6.32 -29.99
CA LEU A 553 0.57 5.67 -29.19
C LEU A 553 1.89 5.59 -29.98
N THR A 554 3.02 5.89 -29.34
CA THR A 554 4.36 5.72 -29.93
C THR A 554 5.40 5.38 -28.88
N ALA A 555 6.45 4.65 -29.26
CA ALA A 555 7.64 4.45 -28.43
C ALA A 555 8.78 5.37 -28.89
N ALA A 556 9.59 5.86 -27.94
CA ALA A 556 10.83 6.58 -28.21
C ALA A 556 11.82 6.32 -27.06
N ALA A 557 13.03 5.86 -27.38
CA ALA A 557 13.97 5.35 -26.37
C ALA A 557 13.28 4.36 -25.41
N ASN A 558 13.39 4.55 -24.10
CA ASN A 558 12.75 3.75 -23.06
C ASN A 558 11.42 4.31 -22.57
N VAL A 559 10.76 5.20 -23.33
CA VAL A 559 9.42 5.68 -22.99
C VAL A 559 8.39 5.32 -24.05
N LEU A 560 7.15 5.16 -23.59
CA LEU A 560 5.95 5.11 -24.41
C LEU A 560 5.17 6.42 -24.23
N ILE A 561 4.61 6.93 -25.30
CA ILE A 561 3.88 8.19 -25.34
C ILE A 561 2.46 7.86 -25.78
N ASP A 562 1.51 8.16 -24.91
CA ASP A 562 0.09 7.83 -25.01
C ASP A 562 -0.71 9.13 -25.01
N VAL A 563 -1.50 9.37 -26.05
CA VAL A 563 -2.19 10.63 -26.23
C VAL A 563 -3.60 10.41 -26.74
N THR A 564 -4.58 10.97 -26.03
CA THR A 564 -5.98 11.04 -26.45
C THR A 564 -6.38 12.49 -26.68
N VAL A 565 -7.01 12.78 -27.82
CA VAL A 565 -7.55 14.10 -28.15
C VAL A 565 -9.03 13.98 -28.45
N LEU A 566 -9.83 14.70 -27.69
CA LEU A 566 -11.25 14.96 -27.95
C LEU A 566 -11.34 16.30 -28.70
N SER A 567 -11.94 16.29 -29.88
CA SER A 567 -12.30 17.51 -30.60
C SER A 567 -13.52 17.26 -31.50
N ALA A 568 -14.02 18.30 -32.17
CA ALA A 568 -15.21 18.17 -33.02
C ALA A 568 -14.99 17.21 -34.22
N GLN A 569 -13.77 17.15 -34.77
CA GLN A 569 -13.38 16.25 -35.87
C GLN A 569 -11.89 15.88 -35.77
N PRO A 570 -11.50 14.99 -34.84
CA PRO A 570 -10.09 14.71 -34.60
C PRO A 570 -9.52 13.88 -35.77
N ALA A 571 -8.54 14.46 -36.48
CA ALA A 571 -7.94 13.87 -37.68
C ALA A 571 -6.54 13.31 -37.43
N ASP A 572 -5.57 14.18 -37.09
CA ASP A 572 -4.17 13.83 -36.81
C ASP A 572 -3.65 14.60 -35.58
N GLU A 573 -4.56 15.09 -34.73
CA GLU A 573 -4.26 15.93 -33.57
C GLU A 573 -3.49 15.16 -32.49
N ALA A 574 -3.96 13.98 -32.08
CA ALA A 574 -3.25 13.15 -31.11
C ALA A 574 -1.89 12.69 -31.66
N VAL A 575 -1.83 12.39 -32.96
CA VAL A 575 -0.58 12.06 -33.66
C VAL A 575 0.40 13.24 -33.63
N ALA A 576 -0.09 14.47 -33.82
CA ALA A 576 0.75 15.68 -33.78
C ALA A 576 1.32 15.93 -32.38
N VAL A 577 0.52 15.75 -31.34
CA VAL A 577 0.97 15.86 -29.94
C VAL A 577 1.99 14.76 -29.61
N ALA A 578 1.69 13.49 -29.91
CA ALA A 578 2.58 12.37 -29.65
C ALA A 578 3.95 12.54 -30.33
N ARG A 579 3.99 13.03 -31.58
CA ARG A 579 5.26 13.32 -32.29
C ARG A 579 6.07 14.43 -31.66
N ARG A 580 5.42 15.48 -31.14
CA ARG A 580 6.12 16.59 -30.49
C ARG A 580 6.70 16.17 -29.14
N ILE A 581 5.99 15.33 -28.38
CA ILE A 581 6.53 14.71 -27.17
C ILE A 581 7.72 13.80 -27.53
N ALA A 582 7.57 12.94 -28.54
CA ALA A 582 8.67 12.07 -29.00
C ALA A 582 9.91 12.86 -29.46
N ALA A 583 9.73 14.07 -29.98
CA ALA A 583 10.84 14.94 -30.37
C ALA A 583 11.60 15.56 -29.18
N LYS A 584 10.99 15.61 -27.98
CA LYS A 584 11.63 16.04 -26.73
C LYS A 584 12.43 14.90 -26.07
N VAL A 585 12.21 13.65 -26.48
CA VAL A 585 12.93 12.49 -25.94
C VAL A 585 14.39 12.52 -26.44
N PRO A 586 15.39 12.38 -25.54
CA PRO A 586 16.80 12.31 -25.94
C PRO A 586 17.05 11.17 -26.94
N LYS A 587 17.94 11.41 -27.91
CA LYS A 587 18.28 10.47 -28.99
C LYS A 587 19.73 10.01 -28.93
#